data_AF-A0A511Z3T0-F1
#
_entry.id   AF-A0A511Z3T0-F1
#
_cell.length_a   1.000
_cell.length_b   1.000
_cell.length_c   1.000
_cell.angle_alpha   90.00
_cell.angle_beta   90.00
_cell.angle_gamma   90.00
#
_symmetry.space_group_name_H-M   'P 1'
#
loop_
_entity.id
_entity.type
_entity.pdbx_description
1 polymer ?
#
loop_
_entity_poly.entity_id
_entity_poly.type
_entity_poly.pdbx_seq_one_letter_code
_entity_poly.pdbx_strand_id
1 'polypeptide(L)'
;MKSYELYRFDENEIKRNTEDLFNTDMTSYPTGVLRFINEDGTIQERMVGQSYRSQQLSMDYAHGGHSQMRELLKEDEALSFAQVDSTFLSVHTLQSDGQDIVDQWYLNSENLLFENDEHREDWMLESAKYYKKRNSWYTAIGPFNKMVTTTEPLPENGQGYGRSLLLLKEDRALTLYHQQQDRYFENLIFNSFVNLKNFRGEKPYWETEVTSTYLKDLYGITAPFIDTRFNEQIALFYYRSGDEFGIKDSKEPLRSYADLLVSRKDEGHIIPIAKDAFYISDYFPLIQDVQTHSSMNHVLGGMNILLMAYNEFGDEKYLETAKSIQKAITIQKDEWIRDNKDIWYRIAPDLGFKGDDYKHLTLEDLINSYQLWSAIDPTYLPVLEEMIESKAA
;
A
#
# COMPACT_ATOMS: atom_id res chain seq x y z
N MET A 1 -26.04 30.69 -10.74
CA MET A 1 -25.63 29.90 -9.57
C MET A 1 -26.31 30.57 -8.41
N LYS A 2 -27.13 29.81 -7.68
CA LYS A 2 -27.99 30.36 -6.63
C LYS A 2 -27.19 30.63 -5.36
N SER A 3 -26.33 29.69 -4.96
CA SER A 3 -25.47 29.81 -3.78
C SER A 3 -24.32 28.81 -3.83
N TYR A 4 -23.35 28.98 -2.93
CA TYR A 4 -22.26 28.03 -2.71
C TYR A 4 -21.94 27.93 -1.21
N GLU A 5 -21.30 26.84 -0.81
CA GLU A 5 -20.85 26.59 0.56
C GLU A 5 -19.52 25.81 0.55
N LEU A 6 -18.59 26.15 1.45
CA LEU A 6 -17.33 25.43 1.61
C LEU A 6 -17.29 24.77 2.99
N TYR A 7 -17.32 23.44 3.01
CA TYR A 7 -17.11 22.65 4.22
C TYR A 7 -15.61 22.42 4.41
N ARG A 8 -15.00 23.08 5.39
CA ARG A 8 -13.55 23.08 5.58
C ARG A 8 -13.09 21.98 6.50
N PHE A 9 -12.06 21.24 6.09
CA PHE A 9 -11.51 20.16 6.93
C PHE A 9 -10.69 20.71 8.10
N ASP A 10 -10.29 22.00 8.04
CA ASP A 10 -9.51 22.65 9.09
C ASP A 10 -10.26 22.97 10.37
N GLU A 11 -11.56 22.72 10.40
CA GLU A 11 -12.37 22.65 11.61
C GLU A 11 -11.94 21.50 12.53
N ASN A 12 -11.28 20.47 11.98
CA ASN A 12 -10.73 19.34 12.74
C ASN A 12 -9.21 19.47 12.88
N GLU A 13 -8.70 19.53 14.11
CA GLU A 13 -7.26 19.71 14.35
C GLU A 13 -6.47 18.39 14.20
N ILE A 14 -5.38 18.41 13.41
CA ILE A 14 -4.42 17.31 13.36
C ILE A 14 -3.50 17.38 14.58
N LYS A 15 -3.56 16.36 15.43
CA LYS A 15 -2.64 16.24 16.57
C LYS A 15 -1.28 15.71 16.10
N ARG A 16 -0.31 16.62 16.00
CA ARG A 16 1.08 16.31 15.61
C ARG A 16 2.00 16.23 16.83
N ASN A 17 3.04 15.42 16.74
CA ASN A 17 4.15 15.50 17.67
C ASN A 17 5.10 16.62 17.20
N THR A 18 4.96 17.81 17.78
CA THR A 18 5.78 18.97 17.40
C THR A 18 7.23 18.88 17.88
N GLU A 19 7.55 17.93 18.77
CA GLU A 19 8.91 17.71 19.27
C GLU A 19 9.76 16.87 18.31
N ASP A 20 9.12 16.07 17.44
CA ASP A 20 9.77 15.21 16.45
C ASP A 20 9.30 15.57 15.03
N LEU A 21 9.76 16.72 14.56
CA LEU A 21 9.48 17.19 13.20
C LEU A 21 10.02 16.23 12.14
N PHE A 22 11.07 15.48 12.46
CA PHE A 22 11.75 14.60 11.52
C PHE A 22 10.88 13.39 11.14
N ASN A 23 10.26 12.74 12.13
CA ASN A 23 9.34 11.60 11.89
C ASN A 23 7.87 12.02 11.73
N THR A 24 7.54 13.30 11.88
CA THR A 24 6.18 13.80 11.72
C THR A 24 5.85 14.03 10.24
N ASP A 25 4.66 13.59 9.87
CA ASP A 25 4.05 13.92 8.58
C ASP A 25 3.47 15.33 8.68
N MET A 26 3.99 16.22 7.84
CA MET A 26 3.66 17.63 7.85
C MET A 26 2.53 17.96 6.89
N THR A 27 2.12 17.02 6.03
CA THR A 27 0.96 17.22 5.18
C THR A 27 -0.31 17.31 6.01
N SER A 28 -1.30 18.04 5.51
CA SER A 28 -2.63 18.14 6.11
C SER A 28 -3.68 17.36 5.30
N TYR A 29 -4.94 17.62 5.56
CA TYR A 29 -6.08 17.14 4.78
C TYR A 29 -6.34 18.04 3.55
N PRO A 30 -7.24 17.63 2.63
CA PRO A 30 -7.74 18.53 1.60
C PRO A 30 -8.31 19.83 2.23
N THR A 31 -8.33 20.94 1.48
CA THR A 31 -9.02 22.17 1.88
C THR A 31 -10.47 21.87 2.32
N GLY A 32 -11.16 21.09 1.51
CA GLY A 32 -12.49 20.59 1.82
C GLY A 32 -13.42 20.46 0.62
N VAL A 33 -14.73 20.43 0.90
CA VAL A 33 -15.78 20.24 -0.10
C VAL A 33 -16.45 21.56 -0.43
N LEU A 34 -16.30 22.01 -1.66
CA LEU A 34 -17.02 23.15 -2.21
C LEU A 34 -18.30 22.67 -2.89
N ARG A 35 -19.46 23.04 -2.32
CA ARG A 35 -20.79 22.72 -2.82
C ARG A 35 -21.37 23.91 -3.59
N PHE A 36 -21.88 23.66 -4.78
CA PHE A 36 -22.56 24.62 -5.64
C PHE A 36 -24.03 24.25 -5.77
N ILE A 37 -24.90 25.22 -5.57
CA ILE A 37 -26.35 25.07 -5.77
C ILE A 37 -26.74 25.92 -6.98
N ASN A 38 -27.20 25.26 -8.04
CA ASN A 38 -27.61 25.90 -9.28
C ASN A 38 -29.01 26.52 -9.16
N GLU A 39 -29.40 27.36 -10.13
CA GLU A 39 -30.72 28.02 -10.15
C GLU A 39 -31.87 27.00 -10.23
N ASP A 40 -31.65 25.89 -10.94
CA ASP A 40 -32.59 24.79 -11.09
C ASP A 40 -32.62 23.85 -9.88
N GLY A 41 -31.83 24.12 -8.84
CA GLY A 41 -31.72 23.32 -7.63
C GLY A 41 -30.76 22.13 -7.73
N THR A 42 -30.10 21.91 -8.87
CA THR A 42 -29.07 20.87 -8.99
C THR A 42 -27.85 21.21 -8.14
N ILE A 43 -27.20 20.17 -7.59
CA ILE A 43 -26.05 20.30 -6.71
C ILE A 43 -24.82 19.72 -7.39
N GLN A 44 -23.72 20.48 -7.38
CA GLN A 44 -22.40 20.03 -7.80
C GLN A 44 -21.44 20.16 -6.62
N GLU A 45 -20.52 19.21 -6.47
CA GLU A 45 -19.54 19.24 -5.40
C GLU A 45 -18.13 19.04 -5.94
N ARG A 46 -17.18 19.71 -5.28
CA ARG A 46 -15.76 19.58 -5.56
C ARG A 46 -14.97 19.35 -4.27
N MET A 47 -14.28 18.24 -4.17
CA MET A 47 -13.22 18.06 -3.17
C MET A 47 -11.98 18.77 -3.67
N VAL A 48 -11.39 19.65 -2.86
CA VAL A 48 -10.21 20.44 -3.24
C VAL A 48 -9.05 20.11 -2.31
N GLY A 49 -7.93 19.69 -2.89
CA GLY A 49 -6.68 19.47 -2.17
C GLY A 49 -5.88 20.74 -1.93
N GLN A 50 -4.84 20.62 -1.12
CA GLN A 50 -3.83 21.68 -0.93
C GLN A 50 -2.92 21.80 -2.18
N SER A 51 -2.07 22.82 -2.17
CA SER A 51 -0.96 22.98 -3.12
C SER A 51 0.32 22.51 -2.45
N TYR A 52 1.02 21.57 -3.07
CA TYR A 52 2.23 20.97 -2.55
C TYR A 52 3.42 21.40 -3.39
N ARG A 53 4.38 22.06 -2.76
CA ARG A 53 5.63 22.45 -3.39
C ARG A 53 6.72 21.51 -2.94
N SER A 54 7.37 20.88 -3.90
CA SER A 54 8.31 19.80 -3.63
C SER A 54 9.54 19.85 -4.53
N GLN A 55 10.57 19.11 -4.15
CA GLN A 55 11.73 18.85 -4.99
C GLN A 55 11.90 17.34 -5.17
N GLN A 56 12.28 16.92 -6.38
CA GLN A 56 12.67 15.55 -6.63
C GLN A 56 14.06 15.29 -6.02
N LEU A 57 14.15 14.29 -5.16
CA LEU A 57 15.39 13.71 -4.68
C LEU A 57 15.64 12.40 -5.40
N SER A 58 16.88 12.20 -5.81
CA SER A 58 17.33 10.98 -6.46
C SER A 58 18.69 10.58 -5.91
N MET A 59 18.93 9.28 -5.77
CA MET A 59 20.20 8.74 -5.34
C MET A 59 20.57 7.54 -6.21
N ASP A 60 21.70 7.67 -6.91
CA ASP A 60 22.31 6.59 -7.66
C ASP A 60 23.31 5.84 -6.79
N TYR A 61 23.32 4.51 -6.92
CA TYR A 61 24.22 3.63 -6.18
C TYR A 61 25.28 3.03 -7.12
N ALA A 62 26.46 2.71 -6.56
CA ALA A 62 27.61 2.26 -7.34
C ALA A 62 27.35 1.01 -8.20
N HIS A 63 26.45 0.12 -7.76
CA HIS A 63 26.04 -1.09 -8.45
C HIS A 63 24.89 -0.88 -9.43
N GLY A 64 24.51 0.36 -9.73
CA GLY A 64 23.46 0.70 -10.71
C GLY A 64 22.06 0.84 -10.12
N GLY A 65 21.89 0.65 -8.81
CA GLY A 65 20.65 0.96 -8.11
C GLY A 65 20.27 2.43 -8.22
N HIS A 66 18.97 2.71 -8.13
CA HIS A 66 18.42 4.05 -8.15
C HIS A 66 17.25 4.15 -7.19
N SER A 67 17.27 5.14 -6.29
CA SER A 67 16.13 5.47 -5.44
C SER A 67 15.65 6.89 -5.68
N GLN A 68 14.35 7.10 -5.50
CA GLN A 68 13.70 8.37 -5.74
C GLN A 68 12.64 8.70 -4.69
N MET A 69 12.58 9.98 -4.29
CA MET A 69 11.68 10.52 -3.27
C MET A 69 11.34 11.99 -3.57
N ARG A 70 10.29 12.52 -2.96
CA ARG A 70 9.96 13.96 -2.92
C ARG A 70 10.32 14.57 -1.58
N GLU A 71 11.08 15.64 -1.60
CA GLU A 71 11.18 16.53 -0.44
C GLU A 71 10.00 17.51 -0.46
N LEU A 72 9.21 17.54 0.60
CA LEU A 72 8.17 18.57 0.77
C LEU A 72 8.84 19.87 1.24
N LEU A 73 8.76 20.90 0.41
CA LEU A 73 9.26 22.23 0.72
C LEU A 73 8.19 23.07 1.40
N LYS A 74 6.94 22.96 0.93
CA LYS A 74 5.81 23.73 1.45
C LYS A 74 4.47 23.11 1.08
N GLU A 75 3.49 23.30 1.95
CA GLU A 75 2.07 23.07 1.68
C GLU A 75 1.33 24.41 1.89
N ASP A 76 0.46 24.78 0.96
CA ASP A 76 -0.32 26.03 0.99
C ASP A 76 -1.78 25.78 0.63
N GLU A 77 -2.68 26.58 1.21
CA GLU A 77 -4.09 26.67 0.81
C GLU A 77 -4.18 27.08 -0.66
N ALA A 78 -4.62 26.14 -1.50
CA ALA A 78 -4.62 26.34 -2.93
C ALA A 78 -5.88 27.06 -3.43
N LEU A 79 -6.98 26.99 -2.67
CA LEU A 79 -8.27 27.53 -3.07
C LEU A 79 -8.46 28.94 -2.53
N SER A 80 -8.71 29.87 -3.44
CA SER A 80 -9.37 31.13 -3.13
C SER A 80 -10.59 31.29 -4.02
N PHE A 81 -11.59 32.04 -3.55
CA PHE A 81 -12.81 32.25 -4.32
C PHE A 81 -13.39 33.65 -4.11
N ALA A 82 -14.12 34.12 -5.11
CA ALA A 82 -14.84 35.37 -5.08
C ALA A 82 -16.15 35.26 -5.87
N GLN A 83 -17.18 35.96 -5.41
CA GLN A 83 -18.42 36.16 -6.16
C GLN A 83 -18.39 37.56 -6.77
N VAL A 84 -18.49 37.65 -8.10
CA VAL A 84 -18.61 38.91 -8.83
C VAL A 84 -19.91 38.86 -9.62
N ASP A 85 -20.91 39.64 -9.17
CA ASP A 85 -22.29 39.58 -9.65
C ASP A 85 -22.84 38.14 -9.62
N SER A 86 -23.23 37.59 -10.78
CA SER A 86 -23.71 36.22 -10.93
C SER A 86 -22.60 35.19 -11.17
N THR A 87 -21.33 35.62 -11.26
CA THR A 87 -20.19 34.76 -11.58
C THR A 87 -19.44 34.36 -10.32
N PHE A 88 -19.33 33.05 -10.10
CA PHE A 88 -18.44 32.50 -9.10
C PHE A 88 -17.06 32.25 -9.71
N LEU A 89 -16.04 32.84 -9.12
CA LEU A 89 -14.64 32.62 -9.50
C LEU A 89 -13.99 31.75 -8.42
N SER A 90 -13.57 30.54 -8.80
CA SER A 90 -12.61 29.74 -8.01
C SER A 90 -11.22 29.89 -8.64
N VAL A 91 -10.26 30.30 -7.82
CA VAL A 91 -8.86 30.45 -8.20
C VAL A 91 -8.04 29.41 -7.46
N HIS A 92 -7.32 28.61 -8.24
CA HIS A 92 -6.46 27.55 -7.78
C HIS A 92 -5.00 28.00 -8.00
N THR A 93 -4.31 28.35 -6.92
CA THR A 93 -2.98 28.97 -6.99
C THR A 93 -1.88 27.92 -7.02
N LEU A 94 -1.03 27.96 -8.04
CA LEU A 94 0.20 27.17 -8.14
C LEU A 94 1.40 28.11 -8.06
N GLN A 95 2.02 28.20 -6.87
CA GLN A 95 3.19 29.04 -6.65
C GLN A 95 4.48 28.23 -6.74
N SER A 96 5.32 28.56 -7.73
CA SER A 96 6.62 27.94 -7.98
C SER A 96 7.75 28.96 -7.81
N ASP A 97 8.87 28.52 -7.24
CA ASP A 97 10.13 29.27 -7.20
C ASP A 97 11.01 28.97 -8.43
N GLY A 98 10.51 28.18 -9.39
CA GLY A 98 11.11 27.90 -10.70
C GLY A 98 12.06 26.69 -10.75
N GLN A 99 12.45 26.13 -9.60
CA GLN A 99 13.27 24.91 -9.47
C GLN A 99 12.57 23.79 -8.68
N ASP A 100 11.29 24.00 -8.38
CA ASP A 100 10.45 23.09 -7.63
C ASP A 100 9.37 22.48 -8.55
N ILE A 101 8.60 21.57 -7.96
CA ILE A 101 7.45 20.93 -8.57
C ILE A 101 6.26 21.26 -7.71
N VAL A 102 5.22 21.80 -8.35
CA VAL A 102 3.98 22.19 -7.68
C VAL A 102 2.88 21.25 -8.10
N ASP A 103 2.35 20.50 -7.15
CA ASP A 103 1.22 19.61 -7.34
C ASP A 103 -0.03 20.20 -6.68
N GLN A 104 -1.17 20.03 -7.35
CA GLN A 104 -2.48 20.29 -6.80
C GLN A 104 -3.46 19.29 -7.40
N TRP A 105 -4.53 18.98 -6.67
CA TRP A 105 -5.60 18.16 -7.16
C TRP A 105 -6.96 18.68 -6.70
N TYR A 106 -7.98 18.33 -7.48
CA TYR A 106 -9.37 18.42 -7.06
C TYR A 106 -10.15 17.30 -7.74
N LEU A 107 -11.26 16.90 -7.12
CA LEU A 107 -12.20 15.94 -7.66
C LEU A 107 -13.53 16.67 -7.84
N ASN A 108 -14.02 16.74 -9.08
CA ASN A 108 -15.24 17.44 -9.44
C ASN A 108 -16.37 16.46 -9.75
N SER A 109 -17.57 16.69 -9.21
CA SER A 109 -18.75 15.86 -9.46
C SER A 109 -19.98 16.73 -9.72
N GLU A 110 -20.78 16.34 -10.70
CA GLU A 110 -22.09 16.97 -10.97
C GLU A 110 -23.19 16.53 -9.99
N ASN A 111 -22.83 15.75 -8.98
CA ASN A 111 -23.71 15.33 -7.89
C ASN A 111 -22.94 15.39 -6.57
N LEU A 112 -23.64 15.14 -5.46
CA LEU A 112 -23.02 14.99 -4.14
C LEU A 112 -21.91 13.93 -4.16
N LEU A 113 -20.82 14.24 -3.46
CA LEU A 113 -19.69 13.35 -3.22
C LEU A 113 -19.96 12.41 -2.06
N PHE A 114 -20.72 12.88 -1.06
CA PHE A 114 -21.17 12.10 0.09
C PHE A 114 -22.70 12.03 0.05
N GLU A 115 -23.26 10.88 0.38
CA GLU A 115 -24.71 10.64 0.38
C GLU A 115 -25.43 11.58 1.37
N ASN A 116 -24.78 11.90 2.49
CA ASN A 116 -25.29 12.81 3.50
C ASN A 116 -24.15 13.58 4.21
N ASP A 117 -24.55 14.59 4.99
CA ASP A 117 -23.61 15.47 5.69
C ASP A 117 -22.87 14.76 6.85
N GLU A 118 -23.49 13.75 7.48
CA GLU A 118 -22.87 12.94 8.55
C GLU A 118 -21.68 12.14 8.01
N HIS A 119 -21.81 11.48 6.85
CA HIS A 119 -20.71 10.76 6.22
C HIS A 119 -19.53 11.69 5.88
N ARG A 120 -19.82 12.90 5.39
CA ARG A 120 -18.78 13.92 5.12
C ARG A 120 -18.06 14.32 6.40
N GLU A 121 -18.81 14.64 7.46
CA GLU A 121 -18.25 15.08 8.75
C GLU A 121 -17.42 13.98 9.42
N ASP A 122 -17.90 12.73 9.37
CA ASP A 122 -17.15 11.55 9.82
C ASP A 122 -15.84 11.39 9.05
N TRP A 123 -15.86 11.58 7.72
CA TRP A 123 -14.66 11.52 6.92
C TRP A 123 -13.68 12.66 7.21
N MET A 124 -14.16 13.87 7.47
CA MET A 124 -13.34 15.01 7.88
C MET A 124 -12.61 14.71 9.19
N LEU A 125 -13.35 14.19 10.19
CA LEU A 125 -12.79 13.78 11.48
C LEU A 125 -11.80 12.61 11.32
N GLU A 126 -12.14 11.61 10.52
CA GLU A 126 -11.29 10.45 10.26
C GLU A 126 -9.97 10.86 9.59
N SER A 127 -10.05 11.77 8.60
CA SER A 127 -8.89 12.30 7.89
C SER A 127 -7.92 13.02 8.82
N ALA A 128 -8.44 13.82 9.76
CA ALA A 128 -7.60 14.48 10.77
C ALA A 128 -7.00 13.47 11.77
N LYS A 129 -7.81 12.51 12.24
CA LYS A 129 -7.40 11.53 13.27
C LYS A 129 -6.37 10.53 12.75
N TYR A 130 -6.49 10.10 11.49
CA TYR A 130 -5.64 9.06 10.90
C TYR A 130 -4.83 9.58 9.70
N TYR A 131 -4.50 10.87 9.67
CA TYR A 131 -3.81 11.53 8.56
C TYR A 131 -2.61 10.75 7.99
N LYS A 132 -1.76 10.13 8.83
CA LYS A 132 -0.61 9.29 8.40
C LYS A 132 -0.98 8.04 7.59
N LYS A 133 -2.25 7.63 7.63
CA LYS A 133 -2.80 6.45 6.96
C LYS A 133 -3.81 6.85 5.86
N ARG A 134 -3.86 8.13 5.49
CA ARG A 134 -4.79 8.66 4.49
C ARG A 134 -4.01 9.42 3.45
N ASN A 135 -4.37 9.25 2.19
CA ASN A 135 -3.77 10.02 1.11
C ASN A 135 -4.34 11.44 1.11
N SER A 136 -3.46 12.43 1.14
CA SER A 136 -3.78 13.86 1.05
C SER A 136 -3.11 14.51 -0.15
N TRP A 137 -1.87 14.12 -0.45
CA TRP A 137 -1.11 14.61 -1.59
C TRP A 137 -1.25 13.68 -2.80
N TYR A 138 -2.29 13.88 -3.60
CA TYR A 138 -2.47 13.18 -4.87
C TYR A 138 -1.74 13.92 -6.00
N THR A 139 -1.15 13.15 -6.91
CA THR A 139 -0.51 13.64 -8.13
C THR A 139 -0.93 12.80 -9.32
N ALA A 140 -0.58 13.23 -10.53
CA ALA A 140 -0.83 12.46 -11.75
C ALA A 140 -0.09 11.11 -11.81
N ILE A 141 0.94 10.91 -10.98
CA ILE A 141 1.75 9.68 -10.92
C ILE A 141 1.44 8.83 -9.68
N GLY A 142 0.41 9.20 -8.91
CA GLY A 142 -0.01 8.56 -7.68
C GLY A 142 0.21 9.40 -6.42
N PRO A 143 -0.45 9.06 -5.30
CA PRO A 143 -0.29 9.70 -4.01
C PRO A 143 1.12 9.58 -3.44
N PHE A 144 1.58 10.66 -2.83
CA PHE A 144 2.81 10.72 -2.05
C PHE A 144 2.50 10.68 -0.55
N ASN A 145 3.26 9.87 0.19
CA ASN A 145 3.09 9.67 1.62
C ASN A 145 4.41 9.87 2.34
N LYS A 146 4.35 10.34 3.57
CA LYS A 146 5.53 10.49 4.43
C LYS A 146 6.26 9.15 4.54
N MET A 147 7.53 9.15 4.17
CA MET A 147 8.39 7.98 4.29
C MET A 147 9.01 7.91 5.68
N VAL A 148 9.29 6.67 6.13
CA VAL A 148 10.04 6.46 7.37
C VAL A 148 11.48 6.94 7.18
N THR A 149 12.10 7.38 8.27
CA THR A 149 13.45 7.96 8.27
C THR A 149 14.56 6.95 8.00
N THR A 150 14.21 5.66 7.93
CA THR A 150 15.07 4.56 7.50
C THR A 150 14.96 4.29 5.98
N THR A 151 14.74 5.34 5.19
CA THR A 151 14.71 5.27 3.72
C THR A 151 15.67 6.26 3.08
N GLU A 152 16.19 5.92 1.90
CA GLU A 152 17.06 6.79 1.10
C GLU A 152 16.43 7.06 -0.29
N PRO A 153 16.59 8.29 -0.84
CA PRO A 153 17.29 9.44 -0.22
C PRO A 153 16.45 10.09 0.89
N LEU A 154 17.08 10.49 1.99
CA LEU A 154 16.43 11.21 3.09
C LEU A 154 16.78 12.70 3.03
N PRO A 155 15.81 13.62 2.89
CA PRO A 155 16.10 15.05 2.95
C PRO A 155 16.61 15.48 4.32
N GLU A 156 17.41 16.55 4.36
CA GLU A 156 17.99 17.08 5.61
C GLU A 156 16.93 17.52 6.62
N ASN A 157 15.78 18.02 6.15
CA ASN A 157 14.64 18.39 7.00
C ASN A 157 13.76 17.20 7.43
N GLY A 158 14.08 15.99 6.97
CA GLY A 158 13.31 14.76 7.21
C GLY A 158 11.99 14.69 6.46
N GLN A 159 11.58 15.70 5.70
CA GLN A 159 10.30 15.79 4.99
C GLN A 159 10.31 15.04 3.66
N GLY A 160 10.66 13.76 3.72
CA GLY A 160 10.70 12.85 2.59
C GLY A 160 9.36 12.14 2.35
N TYR A 161 8.88 12.17 1.11
CA TYR A 161 7.61 11.59 0.69
C TYR A 161 7.81 10.69 -0.53
N GLY A 162 7.21 9.52 -0.52
CA GLY A 162 7.32 8.53 -1.58
C GLY A 162 5.98 7.85 -1.83
N ARG A 163 5.89 7.07 -2.91
CA ARG A 163 4.68 6.31 -3.23
C ARG A 163 4.67 5.04 -2.40
N SER A 164 3.86 5.03 -1.33
CA SER A 164 3.65 3.83 -0.52
C SER A 164 2.64 2.92 -1.21
N LEU A 165 3.10 1.76 -1.71
CA LEU A 165 2.25 0.81 -2.44
C LEU A 165 1.03 0.34 -1.62
N LEU A 166 1.15 0.26 -0.29
CA LEU A 166 0.03 -0.11 0.58
C LEU A 166 -1.03 0.99 0.73
N LEU A 167 -0.65 2.26 0.58
CA LEU A 167 -1.61 3.38 0.60
C LEU A 167 -2.13 3.68 -0.81
N LEU A 168 -1.38 3.33 -1.85
CA LEU A 168 -1.76 3.49 -3.24
C LEU A 168 -3.05 2.72 -3.59
N LYS A 169 -3.31 1.59 -2.93
CA LYS A 169 -4.50 0.73 -3.13
C LYS A 169 -5.79 1.20 -2.42
N GLU A 170 -5.74 2.23 -1.60
CA GLU A 170 -6.92 2.88 -0.98
C GLU A 170 -7.87 1.94 -0.20
N ASP A 171 -7.35 0.94 0.54
CA ASP A 171 -8.17 -0.04 1.29
C ASP A 171 -9.26 0.58 2.17
N ARG A 172 -8.95 1.70 2.83
CA ARG A 172 -9.93 2.36 3.69
C ARG A 172 -11.08 2.96 2.88
N ALA A 173 -10.78 3.57 1.73
CA ALA A 173 -11.82 4.09 0.84
C ALA A 173 -12.71 2.93 0.35
N LEU A 174 -12.12 1.79 -0.03
CA LEU A 174 -12.89 0.59 -0.39
C LEU A 174 -13.82 0.14 0.74
N THR A 175 -13.31 0.07 1.97
CA THR A 175 -14.12 -0.28 3.13
C THR A 175 -15.28 0.70 3.35
N LEU A 176 -15.02 2.00 3.26
CA LEU A 176 -16.03 3.03 3.46
C LEU A 176 -17.05 3.05 2.32
N TYR A 177 -16.63 2.82 1.08
CA TYR A 177 -17.54 2.66 -0.04
C TYR A 177 -18.51 1.49 0.20
N HIS A 178 -18.02 0.31 0.61
CA HIS A 178 -18.90 -0.82 0.93
C HIS A 178 -19.89 -0.53 2.07
N GLN A 179 -19.56 0.40 2.98
CA GLN A 179 -20.42 0.78 4.10
C GLN A 179 -21.42 1.88 3.75
N GLN A 180 -21.01 2.86 2.96
CA GLN A 180 -21.69 4.15 2.79
C GLN A 180 -22.12 4.43 1.34
N GLN A 181 -21.54 3.73 0.37
CA GLN A 181 -21.79 3.91 -1.07
C GLN A 181 -21.55 5.36 -1.57
N ASP A 182 -20.73 6.14 -0.84
CA ASP A 182 -20.39 7.50 -1.23
C ASP A 182 -19.54 7.52 -2.49
N ARG A 183 -19.92 8.38 -3.44
CA ARG A 183 -19.22 8.61 -4.70
C ARG A 183 -17.76 9.05 -4.50
N TYR A 184 -17.47 9.78 -3.42
CA TYR A 184 -16.12 10.19 -3.10
C TYR A 184 -15.18 8.98 -3.01
N PHE A 185 -15.57 7.95 -2.26
CA PHE A 185 -14.76 6.75 -2.09
C PHE A 185 -14.71 5.91 -3.37
N GLU A 186 -15.83 5.80 -4.09
CA GLU A 186 -15.87 5.15 -5.41
C GLU A 186 -14.81 5.74 -6.35
N ASN A 187 -14.73 7.07 -6.42
CA ASN A 187 -13.76 7.77 -7.27
C ASN A 187 -12.30 7.55 -6.81
N LEU A 188 -12.03 7.50 -5.50
CA LEU A 188 -10.69 7.18 -5.00
C LEU A 188 -10.26 5.76 -5.38
N ILE A 189 -11.19 4.80 -5.35
CA ILE A 189 -10.93 3.40 -5.74
C ILE A 189 -10.64 3.31 -7.24
N PHE A 190 -11.42 3.98 -8.09
CA PHE A 190 -11.11 4.07 -9.52
C PHE A 190 -9.75 4.70 -9.79
N ASN A 191 -9.44 5.81 -9.09
CA ASN A 191 -8.13 6.46 -9.21
C ASN A 191 -7.00 5.53 -8.77
N SER A 192 -7.22 4.72 -7.72
CA SER A 192 -6.26 3.73 -7.25
C SER A 192 -5.92 2.68 -8.33
N PHE A 193 -6.93 2.10 -8.99
CA PHE A 193 -6.71 1.16 -10.10
C PHE A 193 -5.90 1.77 -11.24
N VAL A 194 -6.19 3.03 -11.59
CA VAL A 194 -5.45 3.77 -12.63
C VAL A 194 -4.01 4.02 -12.19
N ASN A 195 -3.80 4.49 -10.95
CA ASN A 195 -2.47 4.77 -10.43
C ASN A 195 -1.61 3.53 -10.32
N LEU A 196 -2.16 2.41 -9.82
CA LEU A 196 -1.44 1.13 -9.73
C LEU A 196 -1.03 0.62 -11.12
N LYS A 197 -1.92 0.72 -12.10
CA LYS A 197 -1.61 0.35 -13.49
C LYS A 197 -0.52 1.23 -14.08
N ASN A 198 -0.64 2.55 -13.95
CA ASN A 198 0.34 3.51 -14.46
C ASN A 198 1.71 3.34 -13.78
N PHE A 199 1.71 3.07 -12.48
CA PHE A 199 2.93 2.87 -11.69
C PHE A 199 3.72 1.65 -12.16
N ARG A 200 3.07 0.48 -12.33
CA ARG A 200 3.78 -0.73 -12.79
C ARG A 200 4.16 -0.68 -14.27
N GLY A 201 3.39 0.06 -15.08
CA GLY A 201 3.50 0.02 -16.54
C GLY A 201 3.24 -1.39 -17.08
N GLU A 202 4.19 -1.90 -17.86
CA GLU A 202 4.11 -3.24 -18.47
C GLU A 202 4.71 -4.36 -17.60
N LYS A 203 5.23 -4.03 -16.41
CA LYS A 203 5.85 -5.03 -15.52
C LYS A 203 4.77 -5.91 -14.89
N PRO A 204 5.05 -7.20 -14.64
CA PRO A 204 4.11 -8.11 -13.96
C PRO A 204 4.07 -7.91 -12.43
N TYR A 205 4.80 -6.92 -11.91
CA TYR A 205 4.94 -6.63 -10.48
C TYR A 205 5.08 -5.12 -10.24
N TRP A 206 4.94 -4.73 -8.97
CA TRP A 206 5.14 -3.38 -8.46
C TRP A 206 6.46 -3.30 -7.70
N GLU A 207 7.28 -2.31 -8.07
CA GLU A 207 8.59 -2.07 -7.47
C GLU A 207 8.50 -1.09 -6.30
N THR A 208 9.38 -1.28 -5.32
CA THR A 208 9.68 -0.28 -4.30
C THR A 208 10.77 0.66 -4.82
N GLU A 209 10.47 1.96 -4.86
CA GLU A 209 11.33 2.99 -5.49
C GLU A 209 12.31 3.67 -4.51
N VAL A 210 12.19 3.39 -3.21
CA VAL A 210 13.09 3.90 -2.18
C VAL A 210 13.94 2.78 -1.62
N THR A 211 15.17 3.09 -1.22
CA THR A 211 16.02 2.11 -0.55
C THR A 211 15.70 2.09 0.94
N SER A 212 15.44 0.91 1.50
CA SER A 212 15.37 0.71 2.95
C SER A 212 16.80 0.61 3.52
N THR A 213 17.16 1.49 4.46
CA THR A 213 18.49 1.43 5.11
C THR A 213 18.67 0.12 5.87
N TYR A 214 17.59 -0.40 6.46
CA TYR A 214 17.61 -1.71 7.12
C TYR A 214 17.97 -2.86 6.17
N LEU A 215 17.36 -2.92 4.99
CA LEU A 215 17.64 -3.99 4.03
C LEU A 215 19.00 -3.80 3.36
N LYS A 216 19.41 -2.55 3.13
CA LYS A 216 20.75 -2.20 2.66
C LYS A 216 21.82 -2.65 3.65
N ASP A 217 21.64 -2.41 4.95
CA ASP A 217 22.60 -2.82 5.98
C ASP A 217 22.69 -4.35 6.14
N LEU A 218 21.56 -5.05 5.97
CA LEU A 218 21.52 -6.51 6.11
C LEU A 218 22.01 -7.27 4.88
N TYR A 219 21.68 -6.79 3.68
CA TYR A 219 21.87 -7.56 2.43
C TYR A 219 22.60 -6.78 1.33
N GLY A 220 22.90 -5.50 1.54
CA GLY A 220 23.46 -4.65 0.49
C GLY A 220 22.47 -4.30 -0.62
N ILE A 221 21.16 -4.53 -0.42
CA ILE A 221 20.14 -4.28 -1.44
C ILE A 221 19.73 -2.81 -1.44
N THR A 222 19.41 -2.31 -2.63
CA THR A 222 18.92 -0.95 -2.85
C THR A 222 17.73 -0.99 -3.79
N ALA A 223 16.99 0.12 -3.90
CA ALA A 223 15.98 0.25 -4.93
C ALA A 223 16.58 0.16 -6.36
N PRO A 224 15.76 -0.27 -7.35
CA PRO A 224 14.44 -0.86 -7.15
C PRO A 224 14.52 -2.33 -6.68
N PHE A 225 13.57 -2.74 -5.84
CA PHE A 225 13.37 -4.13 -5.44
C PHE A 225 11.88 -4.45 -5.31
N ILE A 226 11.53 -5.73 -5.35
CA ILE A 226 10.16 -6.20 -5.15
C ILE A 226 10.01 -6.58 -3.68
N ASP A 227 9.01 -6.01 -3.00
CA ASP A 227 8.54 -6.48 -1.71
C ASP A 227 7.33 -7.40 -1.93
N THR A 228 7.44 -8.65 -1.47
CA THR A 228 6.39 -9.66 -1.66
C THR A 228 5.08 -9.27 -0.97
N ARG A 229 5.10 -8.61 0.20
CA ARG A 229 3.86 -8.23 0.88
C ARG A 229 3.13 -7.10 0.16
N PHE A 230 3.86 -6.16 -0.44
CA PHE A 230 3.23 -5.10 -1.24
C PHE A 230 2.55 -5.67 -2.48
N ASN A 231 3.24 -6.57 -3.19
CA ASN A 231 2.71 -7.19 -4.41
C ASN A 231 1.53 -8.11 -4.12
N GLU A 232 1.60 -8.90 -3.04
CA GLU A 232 0.49 -9.71 -2.55
C GLU A 232 -0.76 -8.84 -2.31
N GLN A 233 -0.61 -7.76 -1.54
CA GLN A 233 -1.73 -6.91 -1.15
C GLN A 233 -2.36 -6.19 -2.35
N ILE A 234 -1.57 -5.81 -3.35
CA ILE A 234 -2.08 -5.24 -4.59
C ILE A 234 -2.80 -6.31 -5.43
N ALA A 235 -2.21 -7.52 -5.57
CA ALA A 235 -2.84 -8.61 -6.29
C ALA A 235 -4.21 -8.98 -5.68
N LEU A 236 -4.29 -9.02 -4.34
CA LEU A 236 -5.53 -9.26 -3.62
C LEU A 236 -6.54 -8.12 -3.78
N PHE A 237 -6.10 -6.86 -3.80
CA PHE A 237 -6.98 -5.72 -4.08
C PHE A 237 -7.66 -5.89 -5.44
N TYR A 238 -6.88 -6.07 -6.52
CA TYR A 238 -7.43 -6.31 -7.85
C TYR A 238 -8.36 -7.52 -7.91
N TYR A 239 -7.96 -8.63 -7.32
CA TYR A 239 -8.75 -9.87 -7.34
C TYR A 239 -10.08 -9.74 -6.59
N ARG A 240 -10.10 -9.03 -5.44
CA ARG A 240 -11.29 -8.95 -4.58
C ARG A 240 -12.27 -7.86 -4.97
N SER A 241 -11.82 -6.74 -5.53
CA SER A 241 -12.69 -5.61 -5.88
C SER A 241 -12.75 -5.31 -7.38
N GLY A 242 -11.82 -5.80 -8.20
CA GLY A 242 -11.77 -5.44 -9.61
C GLY A 242 -13.05 -5.76 -10.39
N ASP A 243 -13.68 -6.91 -10.13
CA ASP A 243 -14.92 -7.31 -10.80
C ASP A 243 -16.10 -6.38 -10.43
N GLU A 244 -16.19 -5.97 -9.16
CA GLU A 244 -17.21 -5.04 -8.67
C GLU A 244 -17.13 -3.69 -9.37
N PHE A 245 -15.91 -3.21 -9.63
CA PHE A 245 -15.65 -1.92 -10.28
C PHE A 245 -15.50 -2.04 -11.81
N GLY A 246 -15.80 -3.20 -12.40
CA GLY A 246 -15.71 -3.40 -13.86
C GLY A 246 -14.28 -3.27 -14.41
N ILE A 247 -13.27 -3.52 -13.58
CA ILE A 247 -11.87 -3.47 -13.97
C ILE A 247 -11.55 -4.66 -14.86
N LYS A 248 -11.28 -4.37 -16.13
CA LYS A 248 -10.88 -5.39 -17.09
C LYS A 248 -9.61 -6.10 -16.62
N ASP A 249 -9.60 -7.43 -16.76
CA ASP A 249 -8.47 -8.29 -16.41
C ASP A 249 -8.08 -8.17 -14.91
N SER A 250 -9.05 -7.91 -14.03
CA SER A 250 -8.93 -7.86 -12.55
C SER A 250 -8.19 -9.04 -11.92
N LYS A 251 -8.21 -10.21 -12.57
CA LYS A 251 -7.55 -11.45 -12.10
C LYS A 251 -6.11 -11.59 -12.59
N GLU A 252 -5.67 -10.77 -13.55
CA GLU A 252 -4.31 -10.80 -14.08
C GLU A 252 -3.24 -10.56 -13.00
N PRO A 253 -3.38 -9.59 -12.09
CA PRO A 253 -2.43 -9.39 -11.00
C PRO A 253 -2.24 -10.62 -10.10
N LEU A 254 -3.30 -11.38 -9.82
CA LEU A 254 -3.20 -12.64 -9.07
C LEU A 254 -2.34 -13.66 -9.82
N ARG A 255 -2.61 -13.83 -11.13
CA ARG A 255 -1.84 -14.75 -11.98
C ARG A 255 -0.37 -14.33 -12.07
N SER A 256 -0.11 -13.08 -12.43
CA SER A 256 1.24 -12.56 -12.64
C SER A 256 2.08 -12.61 -11.36
N TYR A 257 1.48 -12.32 -10.20
CA TYR A 257 2.19 -12.46 -8.94
C TYR A 257 2.43 -13.92 -8.55
N ALA A 258 1.46 -14.83 -8.77
CA ALA A 258 1.66 -16.26 -8.55
C ALA A 258 2.75 -16.84 -9.47
N ASP A 259 2.78 -16.46 -10.75
CA ASP A 259 3.83 -16.83 -11.70
C ASP A 259 5.21 -16.31 -11.25
N LEU A 260 5.26 -15.07 -10.74
CA LEU A 260 6.47 -14.52 -10.13
C LEU A 260 6.94 -15.40 -8.95
N LEU A 261 6.06 -15.78 -8.03
CA LEU A 261 6.42 -16.63 -6.89
C LEU A 261 6.95 -18.00 -7.33
N VAL A 262 6.31 -18.65 -8.31
CA VAL A 262 6.75 -19.96 -8.84
C VAL A 262 8.16 -19.87 -9.42
N SER A 263 8.46 -18.83 -10.19
CA SER A 263 9.79 -18.66 -10.82
C SER A 263 10.94 -18.44 -9.83
N ARG A 264 10.66 -18.05 -8.58
CA ARG A 264 11.71 -17.72 -7.60
C ARG A 264 12.65 -18.89 -7.28
N LYS A 265 12.14 -20.13 -7.36
CA LYS A 265 12.96 -21.33 -7.15
C LYS A 265 14.10 -21.42 -8.16
N ASP A 266 13.78 -21.26 -9.44
CA ASP A 266 14.75 -21.39 -10.54
C ASP A 266 15.70 -20.19 -10.60
N GLU A 267 15.27 -19.05 -10.08
CA GLU A 267 16.08 -17.83 -9.96
C GLU A 267 16.92 -17.77 -8.68
N GLY A 268 16.86 -18.78 -7.82
CA GLY A 268 17.69 -18.85 -6.60
C GLY A 268 17.21 -17.95 -5.44
N HIS A 269 16.01 -17.38 -5.53
CA HIS A 269 15.42 -16.53 -4.48
C HIS A 269 14.63 -17.34 -3.45
N ILE A 270 15.23 -18.45 -2.98
CA ILE A 270 14.62 -19.38 -2.02
C ILE A 270 15.58 -19.81 -0.92
N ILE A 271 15.08 -20.04 0.29
CA ILE A 271 15.80 -20.68 1.39
C ILE A 271 15.52 -22.20 1.34
N PRO A 272 16.47 -23.04 0.91
CA PRO A 272 16.25 -24.48 0.83
C PRO A 272 16.30 -25.14 2.21
N ILE A 273 15.27 -25.91 2.55
CA ILE A 273 15.16 -26.64 3.82
C ILE A 273 15.48 -28.13 3.63
N ALA A 274 14.90 -28.73 2.59
CA ALA A 274 15.15 -30.10 2.21
C ALA A 274 14.87 -30.29 0.70
N LYS A 275 15.01 -31.53 0.22
CA LYS A 275 14.58 -31.86 -1.14
C LYS A 275 13.09 -31.57 -1.30
N ASP A 276 12.77 -30.70 -2.26
CA ASP A 276 11.41 -30.24 -2.56
C ASP A 276 10.72 -29.51 -1.38
N ALA A 277 11.50 -28.85 -0.51
CA ALA A 277 10.99 -28.03 0.58
C ALA A 277 11.82 -26.74 0.71
N PHE A 278 11.18 -25.59 0.57
CA PHE A 278 11.87 -24.28 0.61
C PHE A 278 10.91 -23.16 1.01
N TYR A 279 11.47 -22.05 1.49
CA TYR A 279 10.76 -20.77 1.60
C TYR A 279 11.14 -19.84 0.45
N ILE A 280 10.21 -18.99 0.03
CA ILE A 280 10.49 -17.90 -0.91
C ILE A 280 10.98 -16.69 -0.11
N SER A 281 12.04 -16.02 -0.56
CA SER A 281 12.57 -14.82 0.08
C SER A 281 11.57 -13.66 0.09
N ASP A 282 11.63 -12.78 1.10
CA ASP A 282 10.70 -11.65 1.25
C ASP A 282 10.88 -10.56 0.18
N TYR A 283 12.13 -10.35 -0.23
CA TYR A 283 12.52 -9.25 -1.12
C TYR A 283 13.28 -9.79 -2.33
N PHE A 284 12.94 -9.28 -3.53
CA PHE A 284 13.64 -9.62 -4.77
C PHE A 284 14.35 -8.37 -5.29
N PRO A 285 15.66 -8.23 -5.04
CA PRO A 285 16.44 -7.15 -5.63
C PRO A 285 16.48 -7.34 -7.15
N LEU A 286 16.34 -6.25 -7.91
CA LEU A 286 16.32 -6.33 -9.38
C LEU A 286 17.72 -6.19 -10.00
N ILE A 287 18.71 -5.85 -9.18
CA ILE A 287 20.06 -5.49 -9.62
C ILE A 287 21.10 -6.35 -8.91
N GLN A 288 20.93 -6.57 -7.61
CA GLN A 288 21.83 -7.36 -6.79
C GLN A 288 21.43 -8.83 -6.82
N ASP A 289 22.41 -9.70 -7.05
CA ASP A 289 22.25 -11.14 -6.89
C ASP A 289 22.51 -11.52 -5.42
N VAL A 290 21.48 -11.36 -4.60
CA VAL A 290 21.53 -11.71 -3.18
C VAL A 290 20.21 -12.30 -2.72
N GLN A 291 20.32 -13.34 -1.89
CA GLN A 291 19.21 -14.00 -1.26
C GLN A 291 18.89 -13.33 0.08
N THR A 292 17.64 -12.96 0.31
CA THR A 292 17.19 -12.36 1.58
C THR A 292 16.55 -13.37 2.51
N HIS A 293 16.24 -12.94 3.73
CA HIS A 293 15.41 -13.72 4.66
C HIS A 293 14.00 -13.97 4.11
N SER A 294 13.33 -14.92 4.76
CA SER A 294 11.88 -15.14 4.67
C SER A 294 11.24 -14.92 6.04
N SER A 295 10.20 -14.12 6.11
CA SER A 295 9.39 -13.91 7.32
C SER A 295 8.12 -14.76 7.27
N MET A 296 7.64 -15.26 8.41
CA MET A 296 6.52 -16.23 8.41
C MET A 296 5.24 -15.66 7.75
N ASN A 297 4.92 -14.39 7.97
CA ASN A 297 3.80 -13.72 7.31
C ASN A 297 3.95 -13.66 5.77
N HIS A 298 5.14 -13.34 5.26
CA HIS A 298 5.45 -13.32 3.83
C HIS A 298 5.40 -14.73 3.22
N VAL A 299 5.91 -15.74 3.95
CA VAL A 299 5.85 -17.15 3.56
C VAL A 299 4.40 -17.62 3.41
N LEU A 300 3.57 -17.36 4.43
CA LEU A 300 2.16 -17.74 4.42
C LEU A 300 1.36 -16.94 3.39
N GLY A 301 1.58 -15.63 3.28
CA GLY A 301 0.95 -14.76 2.28
C GLY A 301 1.24 -15.22 0.84
N GLY A 302 2.50 -15.53 0.54
CA GLY A 302 2.89 -16.10 -0.75
C GLY A 302 2.26 -17.47 -1.01
N MET A 303 2.24 -18.36 -0.01
CA MET A 303 1.57 -19.66 -0.11
C MET A 303 0.06 -19.50 -0.36
N ASN A 304 -0.60 -18.58 0.33
CA ASN A 304 -2.02 -18.29 0.16
C ASN A 304 -2.34 -17.80 -1.27
N ILE A 305 -1.51 -16.91 -1.83
CA ILE A 305 -1.63 -16.49 -3.24
C ILE A 305 -1.54 -17.68 -4.19
N LEU A 306 -0.59 -18.59 -3.98
CA LEU A 306 -0.41 -19.77 -4.82
C LEU A 306 -1.62 -20.70 -4.75
N LEU A 307 -2.17 -20.94 -3.55
CA LEU A 307 -3.37 -21.76 -3.38
C LEU A 307 -4.61 -21.10 -4.00
N MET A 308 -4.75 -19.77 -3.85
CA MET A 308 -5.81 -19.01 -4.51
C MET A 308 -5.68 -19.08 -6.03
N ALA A 309 -4.47 -18.92 -6.58
CA ALA A 309 -4.21 -19.01 -8.01
C ALA A 309 -4.46 -20.43 -8.56
N TYR A 310 -4.14 -21.47 -7.79
CA TYR A 310 -4.50 -22.85 -8.14
C TYR A 310 -6.02 -23.02 -8.21
N ASN A 311 -6.76 -22.58 -7.19
CA ASN A 311 -8.23 -22.68 -7.19
C ASN A 311 -8.87 -21.89 -8.33
N GLU A 312 -8.32 -20.73 -8.68
CA GLU A 312 -8.86 -19.86 -9.72
C GLU A 312 -8.50 -20.34 -11.14
N PHE A 313 -7.29 -20.86 -11.35
CA PHE A 313 -6.76 -21.13 -12.70
C PHE A 313 -6.49 -22.60 -13.01
N GLY A 314 -6.46 -23.48 -11.99
CA GLY A 314 -6.25 -24.92 -12.14
C GLY A 314 -4.85 -25.33 -12.63
N ASP A 315 -3.85 -24.45 -12.55
CA ASP A 315 -2.47 -24.74 -12.96
C ASP A 315 -1.69 -25.36 -11.79
N GLU A 316 -1.29 -26.63 -11.95
CA GLU A 316 -0.65 -27.45 -10.91
C GLU A 316 0.65 -26.86 -10.36
N LYS A 317 1.38 -26.06 -11.16
CA LYS A 317 2.65 -25.45 -10.71
C LYS A 317 2.47 -24.59 -9.46
N TYR A 318 1.31 -23.96 -9.30
CA TYR A 318 0.99 -23.17 -8.11
C TYR A 318 0.82 -24.07 -6.90
N LEU A 319 0.09 -25.17 -7.04
CA LEU A 319 -0.11 -26.14 -5.97
C LEU A 319 1.20 -26.82 -5.57
N GLU A 320 2.04 -27.21 -6.54
CA GLU A 320 3.35 -27.83 -6.28
C GLU A 320 4.29 -26.88 -5.50
N THR A 321 4.26 -25.59 -5.83
CA THR A 321 5.05 -24.58 -5.14
C THR A 321 4.51 -24.36 -3.72
N ALA A 322 3.18 -24.25 -3.54
CA ALA A 322 2.56 -24.14 -2.23
C ALA A 322 2.85 -25.36 -1.34
N LYS A 323 2.81 -26.58 -1.90
CA LYS A 323 3.18 -27.82 -1.19
C LYS A 323 4.64 -27.80 -0.74
N SER A 324 5.54 -27.24 -1.54
CA SER A 324 6.97 -27.12 -1.18
C SER A 324 7.17 -26.19 0.01
N ILE A 325 6.43 -25.07 0.07
CA ILE A 325 6.43 -24.15 1.20
C ILE A 325 5.83 -24.82 2.44
N GLN A 326 4.64 -25.42 2.31
CA GLN A 326 3.97 -26.10 3.42
C GLN A 326 4.83 -27.23 4.00
N LYS A 327 5.54 -27.98 3.16
CA LYS A 327 6.48 -29.01 3.59
C LYS A 327 7.66 -28.43 4.38
N ALA A 328 8.18 -27.27 3.98
CA ALA A 328 9.22 -26.57 4.76
C ALA A 328 8.70 -26.17 6.15
N ILE A 329 7.49 -25.61 6.22
CA ILE A 329 6.82 -25.28 7.49
C ILE A 329 6.68 -26.53 8.36
N THR A 330 6.20 -27.65 7.79
CA THR A 330 6.05 -28.91 8.53
C THR A 330 7.38 -29.43 9.10
N ILE A 331 8.46 -29.36 8.32
CA ILE A 331 9.79 -29.82 8.78
C ILE A 331 10.29 -28.97 9.95
N GLN A 332 10.10 -27.66 9.91
CA GLN A 332 10.68 -26.71 10.86
C GLN A 332 9.69 -26.12 11.87
N LYS A 333 8.47 -26.68 11.98
CA LYS A 333 7.41 -26.15 12.85
C LYS A 333 7.89 -25.89 14.28
N ASP A 334 8.62 -26.86 14.85
CA ASP A 334 9.13 -26.78 16.22
C ASP A 334 10.26 -25.74 16.37
N GLU A 335 10.96 -25.39 15.28
CA GLU A 335 11.99 -24.36 15.27
C GLU A 335 11.40 -22.96 15.15
N TRP A 336 10.26 -22.83 14.44
CA TRP A 336 9.51 -21.58 14.32
C TRP A 336 8.84 -21.16 15.64
N ILE A 337 8.35 -22.13 16.42
CA ILE A 337 7.67 -21.87 17.70
C ILE A 337 8.70 -21.68 18.81
N ARG A 338 8.64 -20.52 19.47
CA ARG A 338 9.52 -20.15 20.58
C ARG A 338 9.05 -20.75 21.90
N ASP A 339 9.93 -20.69 22.90
CA ASP A 339 9.62 -21.10 24.28
C ASP A 339 8.41 -20.36 24.86
N ASN A 340 8.21 -19.09 24.49
CA ASN A 340 7.08 -18.27 24.92
C ASN A 340 5.81 -18.49 24.07
N LYS A 341 5.78 -19.51 23.22
CA LYS A 341 4.69 -19.85 22.28
C LYS A 341 4.48 -18.89 21.12
N ASP A 342 5.17 -17.76 21.08
CA ASP A 342 5.17 -16.91 19.90
C ASP A 342 5.99 -17.54 18.76
N ILE A 343 5.81 -17.03 17.55
CA ILE A 343 6.57 -17.45 16.37
C ILE A 343 7.76 -16.50 16.15
N TRP A 344 8.88 -17.02 15.66
CA TRP A 344 9.98 -16.17 15.19
C TRP A 344 9.55 -15.32 14.00
N TYR A 345 10.01 -14.07 13.92
CA TYR A 345 9.68 -13.21 12.78
C TYR A 345 10.19 -13.77 11.45
N ARG A 346 11.47 -14.16 11.39
CA ARG A 346 12.13 -14.56 10.15
C ARG A 346 13.15 -15.66 10.30
N ILE A 347 13.44 -16.32 9.18
CA ILE A 347 14.57 -17.22 8.95
C ILE A 347 15.52 -16.63 7.90
N ALA A 348 16.82 -16.64 8.17
CA ALA A 348 17.86 -16.18 7.25
C ALA A 348 18.35 -17.33 6.33
N PRO A 349 19.11 -17.02 5.25
CA PRO A 349 19.66 -18.05 4.36
C PRO A 349 20.57 -19.09 5.03
N ASP A 350 21.16 -18.75 6.18
CA ASP A 350 21.96 -19.66 7.02
C ASP A 350 21.10 -20.51 7.98
N LEU A 351 19.77 -20.48 7.81
CA LEU A 351 18.76 -21.14 8.63
C LEU A 351 18.64 -20.60 10.07
N GLY A 352 19.25 -19.44 10.35
CA GLY A 352 19.10 -18.76 11.64
C GLY A 352 17.74 -18.06 11.79
N PHE A 353 17.06 -18.31 12.90
CA PHE A 353 15.79 -17.64 13.25
C PHE A 353 16.03 -16.37 14.09
N LYS A 354 15.28 -15.30 13.82
CA LYS A 354 15.47 -14.02 14.54
C LYS A 354 14.23 -13.15 14.56
N GLY A 355 14.10 -12.35 15.62
CA GLY A 355 13.13 -11.25 15.73
C GLY A 355 11.81 -11.67 16.34
N ASP A 356 11.11 -10.69 16.92
CA ASP A 356 9.75 -10.87 17.44
C ASP A 356 8.75 -10.65 16.31
N ASP A 357 7.83 -11.59 16.14
CA ASP A 357 6.87 -11.58 15.05
C ASP A 357 5.67 -10.65 15.33
N TYR A 358 4.98 -10.24 14.27
CA TYR A 358 3.77 -9.44 14.39
C TYR A 358 2.64 -10.25 15.03
N LYS A 359 1.95 -9.67 16.02
CA LYS A 359 0.92 -10.40 16.78
C LYS A 359 -0.25 -10.87 15.90
N HIS A 360 -0.87 -9.96 15.16
CA HIS A 360 -2.12 -10.25 14.43
C HIS A 360 -1.89 -10.69 12.98
N LEU A 361 -0.89 -10.12 12.30
CA LEU A 361 -0.69 -10.32 10.87
C LEU A 361 -0.46 -11.79 10.51
N THR A 362 0.50 -12.44 11.18
CA THR A 362 0.83 -13.84 10.95
C THR A 362 -0.31 -14.78 11.34
N LEU A 363 -1.08 -14.44 12.37
CA LEU A 363 -2.25 -15.22 12.78
C LEU A 363 -3.34 -15.21 11.70
N GLU A 364 -3.59 -14.05 11.09
CA GLU A 364 -4.53 -13.95 9.96
C GLU A 364 -4.06 -14.77 8.75
N ASP A 365 -2.77 -14.70 8.41
CA ASP A 365 -2.22 -15.47 7.29
C ASP A 365 -2.25 -17.00 7.55
N LEU A 366 -2.07 -17.44 8.82
CA LEU A 366 -2.25 -18.83 9.24
C LEU A 366 -3.70 -19.30 9.10
N ILE A 367 -4.67 -18.49 9.55
CA ILE A 367 -6.10 -18.80 9.43
C ILE A 367 -6.51 -18.91 7.95
N ASN A 368 -6.01 -18.00 7.11
CA ASN A 368 -6.25 -18.07 5.67
C ASN A 368 -5.65 -19.35 5.06
N SER A 369 -4.43 -19.71 5.46
CA SER A 369 -3.78 -20.96 5.04
C SER A 369 -4.61 -22.17 5.42
N TYR A 370 -5.13 -22.21 6.66
CA TYR A 370 -6.00 -23.28 7.14
C TYR A 370 -7.25 -23.43 6.27
N GLN A 371 -7.94 -22.32 5.98
CA GLN A 371 -9.15 -22.32 5.16
C GLN A 371 -8.88 -22.82 3.73
N LEU A 372 -7.79 -22.36 3.11
CA LEU A 372 -7.42 -22.75 1.75
C LEU A 372 -7.01 -24.24 1.69
N TRP A 373 -6.17 -24.70 2.62
CA TRP A 373 -5.78 -26.11 2.68
C TRP A 373 -6.94 -27.04 3.01
N SER A 374 -7.90 -26.61 3.84
CA SER A 374 -9.09 -27.42 4.17
C SER A 374 -9.90 -27.76 2.92
N ALA A 375 -9.93 -26.86 1.93
CA ALA A 375 -10.60 -27.09 0.66
C ALA A 375 -9.78 -27.93 -0.35
N ILE A 376 -8.45 -27.97 -0.20
CA ILE A 376 -7.53 -28.57 -1.19
C ILE A 376 -6.99 -29.92 -0.71
N ASP A 377 -6.37 -29.95 0.47
CA ASP A 377 -5.74 -31.13 1.06
C ASP A 377 -5.72 -31.01 2.60
N PRO A 378 -6.69 -31.61 3.29
CA PRO A 378 -6.80 -31.54 4.75
C PRO A 378 -5.62 -32.15 5.51
N THR A 379 -4.71 -32.87 4.85
CA THR A 379 -3.56 -33.49 5.52
C THR A 379 -2.57 -32.47 6.09
N TYR A 380 -2.62 -31.21 5.63
CA TYR A 380 -1.78 -30.12 6.12
C TYR A 380 -2.35 -29.38 7.34
N LEU A 381 -3.63 -29.59 7.67
CA LEU A 381 -4.31 -28.85 8.75
C LEU A 381 -3.67 -29.01 10.13
N PRO A 382 -3.23 -30.20 10.58
CA PRO A 382 -2.70 -30.35 11.95
C PRO A 382 -1.52 -29.43 12.25
N VAL A 383 -0.62 -29.22 11.28
CA VAL A 383 0.54 -28.32 11.45
C VAL A 383 0.10 -26.88 11.62
N LEU A 384 -0.91 -26.46 10.86
CA LEU A 384 -1.45 -25.09 10.92
C LEU A 384 -2.24 -24.87 12.22
N GLU A 385 -3.00 -25.87 12.68
CA GLU A 385 -3.71 -25.83 13.96
C GLU A 385 -2.74 -25.59 15.12
N GLU A 386 -1.65 -26.36 15.19
CA GLU A 386 -0.63 -26.19 16.23
C GLU A 386 0.02 -24.79 16.20
N MET A 387 0.30 -24.26 15.01
CA MET A 387 0.88 -22.91 14.88
C MET A 387 -0.12 -21.80 15.24
N ILE A 388 -1.40 -21.96 14.88
CA ILE A 388 -2.49 -21.04 15.27
C ILE A 388 -2.67 -21.04 16.78
N GLU A 389 -2.75 -22.23 17.40
CA GLU A 389 -2.88 -22.37 18.85
C GLU A 389 -1.72 -21.72 19.59
N SER A 390 -0.49 -21.92 19.10
CA SER A 390 0.70 -21.31 19.69
C SER A 390 0.65 -19.78 19.60
N LYS A 391 0.29 -19.24 18.43
CA LYS A 391 0.26 -17.79 18.17
C LYS A 391 -0.90 -17.07 18.88
N ALA A 392 -1.99 -17.77 19.15
CA ALA A 392 -3.19 -17.23 19.81
C ALA A 392 -3.13 -17.27 21.35
N ALA A 393 -2.17 -18.02 21.92
CA ALA A 393 -1.93 -18.09 23.36
C ALA A 393 -1.28 -16.81 23.91
#